data_AF-A0A952D667-F1
#
_entry.id   AF-A0A952D667-F1
#
_cell.length_a   1.000
_cell.length_b   1.000
_cell.length_c   1.000
_cell.angle_alpha   90.00
_cell.angle_beta   90.00
_cell.angle_gamma   90.00
#
_symmetry.space_group_name_H-M   'P 1'
#
loop_
_entity.id
_entity.type
_entity.pdbx_description
1 polymer ?
#
loop_
_entity_poly.entity_id
_entity_poly.type
_entity_poly.pdbx_seq_one_letter_code
_entity_poly.pdbx_strand_id
1 'polypeptide(L)'
;MWLFTKHGFFSAVCAWQGDGTTHQPMDPDRVVVRARVQSHLEALKRRFPEQLGACDILSSPNRDYPYRIVVAKPEWTSVLAGLAEELDYDNFKGEVRRLEGSTPYERALHKVWGVMNKLPR
;
A
#
# COMPACT_ATOMS: atom_id res chain seq x y z
N MET A 1 8.48 -2.03 -4.25
CA MET A 1 8.22 -0.63 -3.87
C MET A 1 7.52 -0.56 -2.51
N TRP A 2 7.79 0.49 -1.74
CA TRP A 2 7.03 0.86 -0.52
C TRP A 2 6.26 2.14 -0.79
N LEU A 3 5.00 2.19 -0.36
CA LEU A 3 4.13 3.34 -0.54
C LEU A 3 3.55 3.72 0.81
N PHE A 4 3.72 4.99 1.17
CA PHE A 4 3.04 5.63 2.28
C PHE A 4 2.03 6.58 1.68
N THR A 5 0.75 6.42 2.05
CA THR A 5 -0.37 7.19 1.50
C THR A 5 -1.31 7.60 2.62
N LYS A 6 -2.23 8.52 2.33
CA LYS A 6 -3.31 8.85 3.28
C LYS A 6 -4.27 7.68 3.57
N HIS A 7 -4.23 6.62 2.77
CA HIS A 7 -5.06 5.42 2.93
C HIS A 7 -4.32 4.26 3.63
N GLY A 8 -3.04 4.44 3.94
CA GLY A 8 -2.24 3.43 4.62
C GLY A 8 -0.86 3.20 3.99
N PHE A 9 -0.17 2.21 4.57
CA PHE A 9 1.15 1.74 4.15
C PHE A 9 1.06 0.41 3.39
N PHE A 10 1.72 0.38 2.22
CA PHE A 10 1.73 -0.76 1.31
C PHE A 10 3.14 -1.14 0.88
N SER A 11 3.33 -2.45 0.65
CA SER A 11 4.47 -2.96 -0.10
C SER A 11 3.98 -3.65 -1.37
N ALA A 12 4.34 -3.11 -2.52
CA ALA A 12 4.00 -3.67 -3.83
C ALA A 12 5.22 -4.33 -4.46
N VAL A 13 5.06 -5.56 -4.93
CA VAL A 13 6.10 -6.36 -5.61
C VAL A 13 5.47 -7.14 -6.75
N CYS A 14 6.25 -7.59 -7.74
CA CYS A 14 5.74 -8.51 -8.75
C CYS A 14 5.20 -9.78 -8.08
N ALA A 15 4.12 -10.32 -8.62
CA ALA A 15 3.64 -11.63 -8.21
C ALA A 15 4.62 -12.72 -8.66
N TRP A 16 4.55 -13.86 -8.00
CA TRP A 16 5.07 -15.10 -8.57
C TRP A 16 4.01 -15.68 -9.52
N GLN A 17 4.44 -16.43 -10.53
CA GLN A 17 3.52 -17.21 -11.36
C GLN A 17 2.68 -18.19 -10.51
N GLY A 18 1.53 -18.61 -11.06
CA GLY A 18 0.57 -19.45 -10.35
C GLY A 18 -0.23 -18.68 -9.29
N ASP A 19 -0.39 -19.29 -8.12
CA ASP A 19 -1.14 -18.76 -6.97
C ASP A 19 -0.44 -17.61 -6.24
N GLY A 20 0.79 -17.28 -6.63
CA GLY A 20 1.59 -16.22 -6.04
C GLY A 20 2.26 -16.58 -4.70
N THR A 21 2.29 -17.87 -4.31
CA THR A 21 2.81 -18.31 -3.00
C THR A 21 4.09 -19.15 -3.05
N THR A 22 4.48 -19.65 -4.23
CA THR A 22 5.69 -20.47 -4.45
C THR A 22 6.76 -19.70 -5.23
N HIS A 23 8.05 -20.03 -5.01
CA HIS A 23 9.20 -19.47 -5.74
C HIS A 23 9.24 -19.97 -7.21
N GLN A 24 8.24 -19.59 -7.98
CA GLN A 24 8.19 -19.74 -9.44
C GLN A 24 8.87 -18.53 -10.11
N PRO A 25 9.00 -18.47 -11.45
CA PRO A 25 9.39 -17.25 -12.11
C PRO A 25 8.45 -16.09 -11.73
N MET A 26 8.99 -14.87 -11.72
CA MET A 26 8.16 -13.68 -11.50
C MET A 26 7.17 -13.50 -12.65
N ASP A 27 5.96 -13.11 -12.29
CA ASP A 27 4.93 -12.67 -13.22
C ASP A 27 5.00 -11.14 -13.31
N PRO A 28 5.55 -10.58 -14.40
CA PRO A 28 5.69 -9.13 -14.54
C PRO A 28 4.35 -8.43 -14.78
N ASP A 29 3.27 -9.15 -15.06
CA ASP A 29 1.96 -8.56 -15.40
C ASP A 29 1.04 -8.44 -14.19
N ARG A 30 1.45 -8.99 -13.04
CA ARG A 30 0.70 -8.90 -11.78
C ARG A 30 1.53 -8.31 -10.65
N VAL A 31 0.85 -7.60 -9.76
CA VAL A 31 1.41 -6.97 -8.57
C VAL A 31 0.72 -7.53 -7.34
N VAL A 32 1.52 -7.94 -6.35
CA VAL A 32 1.03 -8.27 -5.01
C VAL A 32 1.17 -7.02 -4.15
N VAL A 33 0.05 -6.42 -3.79
CA VAL A 33 -0.02 -5.26 -2.90
C VAL A 33 -0.29 -5.76 -1.50
N ARG A 34 0.68 -5.54 -0.60
CA ARG A 34 0.70 -6.11 0.75
C ARG A 34 0.52 -5.03 1.80
N ALA A 35 -0.18 -5.33 2.89
CA ALA A 35 -0.35 -4.42 4.02
C ALA A 35 -0.13 -5.13 5.36
N ARG A 36 0.29 -4.36 6.36
CA ARG A 36 0.39 -4.85 7.75
C ARG A 36 -0.94 -4.80 8.49
N VAL A 37 -1.83 -3.89 8.08
CA VAL A 37 -3.16 -3.68 8.67
C VAL A 37 -4.20 -3.92 7.59
N GLN A 38 -5.20 -4.77 7.86
CA GLN A 38 -6.23 -5.13 6.89
C GLN A 38 -7.01 -3.90 6.41
N SER A 39 -7.36 -3.00 7.33
CA SER A 39 -8.14 -1.80 7.03
C SER A 39 -7.45 -0.85 6.05
N HIS A 40 -6.12 -0.91 5.89
CA HIS A 40 -5.42 -0.14 4.86
C HIS A 40 -5.79 -0.63 3.45
N LEU A 41 -5.88 -1.95 3.23
CA LEU A 41 -6.32 -2.50 1.94
C LEU A 41 -7.79 -2.21 1.71
N GLU A 42 -8.62 -2.27 2.76
CA GLU A 42 -10.04 -1.90 2.65
C GLU A 42 -10.22 -0.43 2.29
N ALA A 43 -9.44 0.48 2.89
CA ALA A 43 -9.44 1.89 2.55
C ALA A 43 -9.00 2.14 1.10
N LEU A 44 -7.95 1.47 0.64
CA LEU A 44 -7.48 1.57 -0.74
C LEU A 44 -8.51 1.02 -1.73
N LYS A 45 -9.12 -0.13 -1.44
CA LYS A 45 -10.21 -0.70 -2.26
C LYS A 45 -11.42 0.22 -2.33
N ARG A 46 -11.80 0.84 -1.22
CA ARG A 46 -12.91 1.80 -1.17
C ARG A 46 -12.62 3.06 -1.99
N ARG A 47 -11.36 3.49 -2.03
CA ARG A 47 -10.94 4.65 -2.82
C ARG A 47 -10.90 4.35 -4.32
N PHE A 48 -10.49 3.14 -4.71
CA PHE A 48 -10.33 2.70 -6.10
C PHE A 48 -11.22 1.47 -6.41
N PRO A 49 -12.55 1.61 -6.35
CA PRO A 49 -13.45 0.46 -6.47
C PRO A 49 -13.46 -0.16 -7.87
N GLU A 50 -13.22 0.64 -8.91
CA GLU A 50 -13.15 0.16 -10.31
C GLU A 50 -11.94 -0.76 -10.51
N GLN A 51 -10.78 -0.37 -9.98
CA GLN A 51 -9.52 -1.09 -10.15
C GLN A 51 -9.37 -2.26 -9.16
N LEU A 52 -9.86 -2.08 -7.93
CA LEU A 52 -9.55 -2.98 -6.81
C LEU A 52 -10.76 -3.64 -6.17
N GLY A 53 -12.00 -3.21 -6.48
CA GLY A 53 -13.21 -3.63 -5.77
C GLY A 53 -13.40 -5.15 -5.76
N ALA A 54 -13.13 -5.80 -6.89
CA ALA A 54 -13.24 -7.24 -7.08
C ALA A 54 -12.06 -8.05 -6.51
N CYS A 55 -10.97 -7.42 -6.04
CA CYS A 55 -9.81 -8.15 -5.53
C CYS A 55 -10.06 -8.68 -4.11
N ASP A 56 -9.93 -9.98 -3.87
CA ASP A 56 -10.03 -10.52 -2.51
C ASP A 56 -8.83 -10.14 -1.63
N ILE A 57 -9.11 -9.75 -0.38
CA ILE A 57 -8.07 -9.56 0.62
C ILE A 57 -7.70 -10.93 1.20
N LEU A 58 -6.52 -11.42 0.82
CA LEU A 58 -5.99 -12.68 1.31
C LEU A 58 -5.26 -12.44 2.63
N SER A 59 -5.46 -13.35 3.59
CA SER A 59 -4.81 -13.34 4.90
C SER A 59 -3.79 -14.47 5.04
N SER A 60 -2.61 -14.15 5.55
CA SER A 60 -1.52 -15.08 5.84
C SER A 60 -0.80 -14.62 7.13
N PRO A 61 -1.35 -14.93 8.31
CA PRO A 61 -0.97 -14.32 9.59
C PRO A 61 0.53 -14.40 9.93
N ASN A 62 1.22 -15.45 9.48
CA ASN A 62 2.62 -15.72 9.81
C ASN A 62 3.65 -15.00 8.92
N ARG A 63 3.23 -13.98 8.15
CA ARG A 63 4.12 -13.24 7.23
C ARG A 63 4.23 -11.78 7.67
N ASP A 64 5.36 -11.13 7.37
CA ASP A 64 5.63 -9.72 7.73
C ASP A 64 4.50 -8.75 7.33
N TYR A 65 3.84 -9.06 6.21
CA TYR A 65 2.64 -8.42 5.72
C TYR A 65 1.52 -9.47 5.67
N PRO A 66 0.72 -9.61 6.72
CA PRO A 66 -0.29 -10.65 6.79
C PRO A 66 -1.38 -10.50 5.74
N TYR A 67 -1.65 -9.28 5.25
CA TYR A 67 -2.72 -9.02 4.29
C TYR A 67 -2.18 -8.68 2.91
N ARG A 68 -2.87 -9.12 1.86
CA ARG A 68 -2.51 -8.79 0.47
C ARG A 68 -3.70 -8.86 -0.47
N ILE A 69 -3.59 -8.13 -1.57
CA ILE A 69 -4.39 -8.31 -2.78
C ILE A 69 -3.45 -8.60 -3.95
N VAL A 70 -3.94 -9.32 -4.96
CA VAL A 70 -3.24 -9.52 -6.24
C VAL A 70 -3.98 -8.73 -7.29
N VAL A 71 -3.25 -7.88 -8.01
CA VAL A 71 -3.80 -6.89 -8.95
C VAL A 71 -3.08 -7.00 -10.27
N ALA A 72 -3.78 -6.82 -11.39
CA ALA A 72 -3.12 -6.67 -12.69
C ALA A 72 -2.27 -5.38 -12.70
N LYS A 73 -1.11 -5.42 -13.34
CA LYS A 73 -0.19 -4.27 -13.37
C LYS A 73 -0.82 -2.99 -13.95
N PRO A 74 -1.62 -3.03 -15.04
CA PRO A 74 -2.31 -1.83 -15.54
C PRO A 74 -3.25 -1.21 -14.51
N GLU A 75 -4.03 -2.02 -13.80
CA GLU A 75 -4.92 -1.54 -12.73
C GLU A 75 -4.13 -0.92 -11.58
N TRP A 76 -3.02 -1.54 -11.18
CA TRP A 76 -2.12 -0.97 -10.17
C TRP A 76 -1.51 0.36 -10.63
N THR A 77 -1.11 0.48 -11.90
CA THR A 77 -0.62 1.73 -12.48
C THR A 77 -1.68 2.83 -12.41
N SER A 78 -2.94 2.53 -12.74
CA SER A 78 -4.05 3.50 -12.61
C SER A 78 -4.27 3.96 -11.17
N VAL A 79 -4.14 3.05 -10.19
CA VAL A 79 -4.20 3.40 -8.76
C VAL A 79 -3.08 4.35 -8.37
N LEU A 80 -1.84 4.11 -8.83
CA LEU A 80 -0.71 5.00 -8.57
C LEU A 80 -0.89 6.39 -9.20
N ALA A 81 -1.44 6.44 -10.41
CA ALA A 81 -1.76 7.71 -11.07
C ALA A 81 -2.80 8.50 -10.26
N GLY A 82 -3.91 7.88 -9.86
CA GLY A 82 -4.93 8.54 -9.05
C GLY A 82 -4.42 9.01 -7.69
N LEU A 83 -3.57 8.22 -7.02
CA LEU A 83 -2.92 8.65 -5.78
C LEU A 83 -2.01 9.87 -5.95
N ALA A 84 -1.37 10.01 -7.12
CA ALA A 84 -0.51 11.15 -7.44
C ALA A 84 -1.34 12.40 -7.80
N GLU A 85 -2.45 12.23 -8.51
CA GLU A 85 -3.38 13.32 -8.86
C GLU A 85 -4.08 13.90 -7.63
N GLU A 86 -4.24 13.11 -6.56
CA GLU A 86 -4.83 13.52 -5.28
C GLU A 86 -3.89 14.27 -4.33
N LEU A 87 -2.65 14.55 -4.73
CA LEU A 87 -1.70 15.28 -3.90
C LEU A 87 -2.08 16.77 -3.83
N ASP A 88 -2.80 17.14 -2.76
CA ASP A 88 -3.32 18.47 -2.50
C ASP A 88 -2.82 19.07 -1.17
N TYR A 89 -1.74 18.52 -0.62
CA TYR A 89 -1.18 18.86 0.69
C TYR A 89 0.32 19.16 0.66
N ASP A 90 0.79 19.99 1.59
CA ASP A 90 2.20 20.37 1.75
C ASP A 90 2.96 19.50 2.78
N ASN A 91 2.24 18.76 3.63
CA ASN A 91 2.81 17.96 4.71
C ASN A 91 2.07 16.63 4.90
N PHE A 92 2.61 15.57 4.30
CA PHE A 92 2.04 14.22 4.31
C PHE A 92 1.58 13.71 5.68
N LYS A 93 2.46 13.72 6.69
CA LYS A 93 2.13 13.23 8.04
C LYS A 93 1.06 14.10 8.73
N GLY A 94 1.07 15.40 8.44
CA GLY A 94 0.04 16.32 8.91
C GLY A 94 -1.32 16.02 8.28
N GLU A 95 -1.33 15.68 6.99
CA GLU A 95 -2.56 15.31 6.27
C GLU A 95 -3.16 14.00 6.81
N VAL A 96 -2.33 12.98 7.06
CA VAL A 96 -2.80 11.74 7.70
C VAL A 96 -3.41 12.03 9.08
N ARG A 97 -2.75 12.87 9.88
CA ARG A 97 -3.29 13.29 11.19
C ARG A 97 -4.62 14.05 11.05
N ARG A 98 -4.77 14.87 10.01
CA ARG A 98 -6.01 15.62 9.76
C ARG A 98 -7.17 14.69 9.41
N LEU A 99 -6.92 13.64 8.62
CA LEU A 99 -7.95 12.71 8.14
C LEU A 99 -8.33 11.64 9.16
N GLU A 100 -7.35 11.08 9.87
CA GLU A 100 -7.59 9.93 10.76
C GLU A 100 -7.33 10.22 12.24
N GLY A 101 -6.81 11.41 12.57
CA GLY A 101 -6.41 11.76 13.94
C GLY A 101 -5.10 11.10 14.35
N SER A 102 -4.92 10.92 15.67
CA SER A 102 -3.72 10.31 16.25
C SER A 102 -3.81 8.77 16.21
N THR A 103 -3.55 8.18 15.04
CA THR A 103 -3.56 6.72 14.85
C THR A 103 -2.18 6.10 15.09
N PRO A 104 -2.08 4.77 15.34
CA PRO A 104 -0.79 4.08 15.32
C PRO A 104 -0.03 4.25 13.99
N TYR A 105 -0.76 4.37 12.87
CA TYR A 105 -0.16 4.60 11.57
C TYR A 105 0.49 5.99 11.49
N GLU A 106 -0.23 7.05 11.87
CA GLU A 106 0.31 8.41 11.95
C GLU A 106 1.59 8.47 12.81
N ARG A 107 1.56 7.86 14.00
CA ARG A 107 2.73 7.82 14.89
C ARG A 107 3.90 7.07 14.27
N ALA A 108 3.65 6.01 13.52
CA ALA A 108 4.69 5.29 12.79
C ALA A 108 5.30 6.15 11.68
N LEU A 109 4.50 6.95 10.95
CA LEU A 109 4.99 7.87 9.93
C LEU A 109 5.94 8.91 10.51
N HIS A 110 5.66 9.45 11.70
CA HIS A 110 6.59 10.36 12.39
C HIS A 110 7.94 9.70 12.70
N LYS A 111 7.93 8.43 13.10
CA LYS A 111 9.18 7.67 13.33
C LYS A 111 9.95 7.43 12.04
N VAL A 112 9.25 7.03 10.96
CA VAL A 112 9.87 6.83 9.64
C VAL A 112 10.49 8.14 9.14
N TRP A 113 9.75 9.26 9.18
CA TRP A 113 10.28 10.57 8.82
C TRP A 113 11.52 10.92 9.66
N GLY A 114 11.50 10.66 10.96
CA GLY A 114 12.65 10.89 11.84
C GLY A 114 13.88 10.05 11.49
N VAL A 115 13.71 8.86 10.92
CA VAL A 115 14.82 8.04 10.38
C VAL A 115 15.32 8.64 9.07
N MET A 116 14.42 8.96 8.13
CA MET A 116 14.79 9.49 6.82
C MET A 116 15.44 10.87 6.89
N ASN A 117 15.03 11.71 7.85
CA ASN A 117 15.60 13.04 8.08
C ASN A 117 17.07 13.01 8.56
N LYS A 118 17.59 11.83 8.94
CA LYS A 118 19.00 11.64 9.30
C LYS A 118 19.89 11.29 8.12
N LEU A 119 19.32 11.07 6.92
CA LEU A 119 20.12 10.87 5.73
C LEU A 119 20.95 12.12 5.44
N PRO A 120 22.16 11.97 4.86
CA PRO A 120 22.98 13.11 4.46
C PRO A 120 22.20 14.07 3.58
N ARG A 121 22.49 15.36 3.72
CA ARG A 121 21.94 16.43 2.85
C ARG A 121 22.72 16.49 1.55
#